data_AF-A0A7C5F6G9-F1
#
_entry.id   AF-A0A7C5F6G9-F1
#
_cell.length_a   1.000
_cell.length_b   1.000
_cell.length_c   1.000
_cell.angle_alpha   90.00
_cell.angle_beta   90.00
_cell.angle_gamma   90.00
#
_symmetry.space_group_name_H-M   'P 1'
#
loop_
_entity.id
_entity.type
_entity.pdbx_description
1 polymer ?
#
loop_
_entity_poly.entity_id
_entity_poly.type
_entity_poly.pdbx_seq_one_letter_code
_entity_poly.pdbx_strand_id
1 'polypeptide(L)'
;MTSRETITTPERKAGNSRIGMSCRFSDIETPGFWINNLTGEGYRVTQESLQPGHSPVVGYVSNHDQFTLVNTDPYAPIGKLRKNAADLDLPVGF
;
A
#
# COMPACT_ATOMS: atom_id res chain seq x y z
N MET A 1 10.93 -44.03 -21.75
CA MET A 1 11.24 -42.59 -21.88
C MET A 1 10.12 -41.83 -21.20
N THR A 2 10.43 -41.23 -20.06
CA THR A 2 9.49 -40.63 -19.12
C THR A 2 9.44 -39.12 -19.38
N SER A 3 8.26 -38.58 -19.65
CA SER A 3 8.05 -37.12 -19.66
C SER A 3 6.95 -36.82 -18.64
N ARG A 4 7.36 -36.36 -17.46
CA ARG A 4 6.46 -35.76 -16.46
C ARG A 4 6.29 -34.30 -16.84
N GLU A 5 5.09 -33.93 -17.25
CA GLU A 5 4.71 -32.53 -17.43
C GLU A 5 4.56 -31.89 -16.05
N THR A 6 5.45 -30.96 -15.74
CA THR A 6 5.38 -30.14 -14.53
C THR A 6 4.28 -29.10 -14.73
N ILE A 7 3.10 -29.35 -14.19
CA ILE A 7 2.05 -28.33 -14.06
C ILE A 7 2.50 -27.35 -12.98
N THR A 8 3.16 -26.27 -13.39
CA THR A 8 3.42 -25.14 -12.51
C THR A 8 2.13 -24.36 -12.33
N THR A 9 1.29 -24.81 -11.38
CA THR A 9 0.19 -24.01 -10.86
C THR A 9 0.78 -22.72 -10.29
N PRO A 10 0.34 -21.52 -10.73
CA PRO A 10 0.76 -20.31 -10.04
C PRO A 10 0.13 -20.36 -8.64
N GLU A 11 0.97 -20.51 -7.61
CA GLU A 11 0.55 -20.34 -6.23
C GLU A 11 -0.02 -18.93 -6.08
N ARG A 12 -1.35 -18.79 -6.12
CA ARG A 12 -2.03 -17.66 -5.52
C ARG A 12 -1.76 -17.74 -4.03
N LYS A 13 -0.74 -17.02 -3.55
CA LYS A 13 -0.55 -16.80 -2.11
C LYS A 13 -1.83 -16.20 -1.57
N ALA A 14 -2.55 -17.01 -0.80
CA ALA A 14 -3.69 -16.60 0.00
C ALA A 14 -3.19 -15.67 1.13
N GLY A 15 -2.99 -14.40 0.79
CA GLY A 15 -3.09 -13.30 1.72
C GLY A 15 -4.10 -12.35 1.10
N ASN A 16 -5.11 -11.92 1.84
CA ASN A 16 -6.04 -10.88 1.42
C ASN A 16 -5.25 -9.58 1.20
N SER A 17 -4.61 -9.47 0.03
CA SER A 17 -3.75 -8.36 -0.28
C SER A 17 -4.65 -7.18 -0.59
N ARG A 18 -4.90 -6.34 0.42
CA ARG A 18 -5.60 -5.04 0.26
C ARG A 18 -4.80 -4.04 -0.59
N ILE A 19 -3.72 -4.49 -1.24
CA ILE A 19 -2.91 -3.69 -2.16
C ILE A 19 -3.80 -3.25 -3.32
N GLY A 20 -3.75 -1.96 -3.66
CA GLY A 20 -4.65 -1.32 -4.62
C GLY A 20 -5.99 -0.88 -4.03
N MET A 21 -6.28 -1.17 -2.76
CA MET A 21 -7.45 -0.61 -2.08
C MET A 21 -7.25 0.89 -1.86
N SER A 22 -8.25 1.68 -2.24
CA SER A 22 -8.28 3.11 -1.96
C SER A 22 -9.33 3.47 -0.90
N CYS A 23 -9.03 4.45 -0.06
CA CYS A 23 -9.96 4.98 0.94
C CYS A 23 -9.64 6.44 1.25
N ARG A 24 -10.48 7.10 2.06
CA ARG A 24 -10.14 8.42 2.60
C ARG A 24 -9.07 8.31 3.68
N PHE A 25 -8.34 9.39 3.94
CA PHE A 25 -7.35 9.42 5.01
C PHE A 25 -7.93 8.99 6.37
N SER A 26 -9.16 9.42 6.68
CA SER A 26 -9.86 9.07 7.92
C SER A 26 -10.20 7.58 8.07
N ASP A 27 -10.24 6.86 6.95
CA ASP A 27 -10.71 5.48 6.87
C ASP A 27 -9.52 4.49 6.78
N ILE A 28 -8.29 4.99 6.91
CA ILE A 28 -7.10 4.14 6.93
C ILE A 28 -7.04 3.39 8.25
N GLU A 29 -7.36 2.09 8.17
CA GLU A 29 -7.32 1.17 9.32
C GLU A 29 -6.25 0.08 9.17
N THR A 30 -5.48 0.10 8.07
CA THR A 30 -4.50 -0.94 7.76
C THR A 30 -3.08 -0.35 7.70
N PRO A 31 -2.13 -0.90 8.47
CA PRO A 31 -0.73 -0.53 8.35
C PRO A 31 -0.19 -0.81 6.95
N GLY A 32 0.72 0.05 6.51
CA GLY A 32 1.38 -0.10 5.24
C GLY A 32 1.90 1.22 4.70
N PHE A 33 2.37 1.16 3.46
CA PHE A 33 2.74 2.32 2.68
C PHE A 33 1.56 2.74 1.79
N TRP A 34 1.04 3.92 2.04
CA TRP A 34 -0.08 4.52 1.32
C TRP A 34 0.41 5.67 0.44
N ILE A 35 -0.22 5.87 -0.71
CA ILE A 35 0.07 7.01 -1.59
C ILE A 35 -1.16 7.88 -1.71
N ASN A 36 -0.99 9.20 -1.62
CA ASN A 36 -2.04 10.14 -2.01
C ASN A 36 -2.22 10.13 -3.53
N ASN A 37 -3.43 9.85 -4.00
CA ASN A 37 -3.71 9.64 -5.42
C ASN A 37 -3.53 10.90 -6.28
N LEU A 38 -3.51 12.09 -5.68
CA LEU A 38 -3.32 13.35 -6.39
C LEU A 38 -1.86 13.80 -6.37
N THR A 39 -1.23 13.85 -5.20
CA THR A 39 0.13 14.42 -5.04
C THR A 39 1.23 13.40 -5.30
N GLY A 40 0.93 12.10 -5.22
CA GLY A 40 1.93 11.04 -5.26
C GLY A 40 2.81 10.97 -4.02
N GLU A 41 2.49 11.73 -2.97
CA GLU A 41 3.19 11.68 -1.68
C GLU A 41 2.94 10.34 -0.99
N GLY A 42 4.01 9.79 -0.39
CA GLY A 42 4.00 8.49 0.26
C GLY A 42 3.96 8.60 1.78
N TYR A 43 3.10 7.80 2.41
CA TYR A 43 2.81 7.82 3.83
C TYR A 43 3.06 6.45 4.44
N ARG A 44 3.92 6.41 5.46
CA ARG A 44 4.17 5.21 6.25
C ARG A 44 3.18 5.17 7.41
N VAL A 45 2.18 4.31 7.28
CA VAL A 45 1.20 4.06 8.35
C VAL A 45 1.64 2.81 9.09
N THR A 46 2.13 2.98 10.30
CA THR A 46 2.57 1.86 11.15
C THR A 46 1.43 1.41 12.07
N GLN A 47 1.60 0.29 12.77
CA GLN A 47 0.61 -0.17 13.74
C GLN A 47 0.40 0.87 14.86
N GLU A 48 1.46 1.51 15.30
CA GLU A 48 1.45 2.56 16.33
C GLU A 48 0.75 3.82 15.82
N SER A 49 0.82 4.10 14.51
CA SER A 49 0.15 5.25 13.89
C SER A 49 -1.38 5.16 13.99
N LEU A 50 -1.91 3.94 14.07
CA LEU A 50 -3.34 3.66 14.20
C LEU A 50 -3.80 3.59 15.66
N GLN A 51 -2.88 3.62 16.63
CA GLN A 51 -3.25 3.59 18.04
C GLN A 51 -3.74 4.96 18.50
N PRO A 52 -4.88 5.03 19.23
CA PRO A 52 -5.36 6.28 19.79
C PRO A 52 -4.30 6.96 20.66
N GLY A 53 -4.01 8.23 20.40
CA GLY A 53 -3.10 9.04 21.23
C GLY A 53 -1.60 8.87 20.95
N HIS A 54 -1.20 8.03 19.99
CA HIS A 54 0.23 7.76 19.70
C HIS A 54 0.83 8.56 18.53
N SER A 55 0.03 9.34 17.82
CA SER A 55 0.51 10.27 16.78
C SER A 55 -0.24 11.60 16.92
N PRO A 56 0.38 12.77 16.67
CA PRO A 56 -0.43 13.94 16.35
C PRO A 56 -1.31 13.54 15.18
N VAL A 57 -2.62 13.70 15.31
CA VAL A 57 -3.54 13.49 14.19
C VAL A 57 -3.12 14.48 13.12
N VAL A 58 -2.30 14.04 12.16
CA VAL A 58 -1.96 14.82 10.98
C VAL A 58 -3.25 14.85 10.18
N GLY A 59 -4.11 15.82 10.51
CA GLY A 59 -5.33 16.04 9.77
C GLY A 59 -4.93 16.42 8.35
N TYR A 60 -5.19 15.52 7.39
CA TYR A 60 -5.06 15.86 5.99
C TYR A 60 -6.29 16.69 5.61
N VAL A 61 -6.15 18.03 5.66
CA VAL A 61 -7.24 18.96 5.32
C VAL A 61 -7.14 19.28 3.84
N SER A 62 -7.81 18.49 3.01
CA SER A 62 -7.91 18.71 1.57
C SER A 62 -9.18 18.04 1.05
N ASN A 63 -9.74 18.57 -0.05
CA ASN A 63 -10.83 17.91 -0.77
C ASN A 63 -10.37 16.66 -1.55
N HIS A 64 -9.07 16.37 -1.55
CA HIS A 64 -8.44 15.29 -2.28
C HIS A 64 -7.71 14.33 -1.33
N ASP A 65 -8.46 13.77 -0.39
CA ASP A 65 -7.99 12.90 0.68
C ASP A 65 -8.02 11.41 0.32
N GLN A 66 -7.91 11.07 -0.96
CA GLN A 66 -7.93 9.68 -1.41
C GLN A 66 -6.53 9.08 -1.40
N PHE A 67 -6.38 7.95 -0.71
CA PHE A 67 -5.13 7.23 -0.56
C PHE A 67 -5.28 5.80 -1.02
N THR A 68 -4.23 5.26 -1.65
CA THR A 68 -4.18 3.86 -2.09
C THR A 68 -3.07 3.10 -1.37
N LEU A 69 -3.36 1.89 -0.89
CA LEU A 69 -2.37 1.02 -0.24
C LEU A 69 -1.47 0.36 -1.30
N VAL A 70 -0.17 0.57 -1.19
CA VAL A 70 0.84 0.10 -2.17
C VAL A 70 1.73 -1.00 -1.62
N ASN A 71 1.89 -1.07 -0.29
CA ASN A 71 2.58 -2.16 0.37
C ASN A 71 2.04 -2.37 1.79
N THR A 72 1.86 -3.62 2.22
CA THR A 72 1.46 -3.91 3.61
C THR A 72 2.63 -3.74 4.59
N ASP A 73 3.88 -3.73 4.10
CA ASP A 73 5.05 -3.39 4.89
C ASP A 73 5.35 -1.88 4.76
N PRO A 74 5.12 -1.07 5.82
CA PRO A 74 5.39 0.37 5.78
C PRO A 74 6.88 0.70 5.66
N TYR A 75 7.78 -0.25 5.93
CA TYR A 75 9.24 -0.06 5.88
C TYR A 75 9.87 -0.62 4.61
N ALA A 76 9.06 -1.09 3.66
CA ALA A 76 9.57 -1.60 2.40
C ALA A 76 10.52 -0.58 1.73
N PRO A 77 11.62 -1.05 1.09
CA PRO A 77 12.58 -0.15 0.44
C PRO A 77 11.93 0.73 -0.63
N ILE A 78 12.35 1.99 -0.75
CA ILE A 78 11.77 2.97 -1.69
C ILE A 78 11.71 2.44 -3.13
N GLY A 79 12.75 1.75 -3.61
CA GLY A 79 12.74 1.17 -4.96
C GLY A 79 11.60 0.17 -5.19
N LYS A 80 11.27 -0.65 -4.18
CA LYS A 80 10.13 -1.57 -4.21
C LYS A 80 8.81 -0.82 -4.17
N LEU A 81 8.71 0.22 -3.33
CA LEU A 81 7.51 1.05 -3.22
C LEU A 81 7.19 1.79 -4.53
N ARG A 82 8.20 2.39 -5.17
CA ARG A 82 8.05 3.05 -6.47
C ARG A 82 7.62 2.07 -7.56
N LYS A 83 8.18 0.86 -7.57
CA LYS A 83 7.77 -0.20 -8.49
C LYS A 83 6.30 -0.59 -8.28
N ASN A 84 5.91 -0.88 -7.04
CA ASN A 84 4.53 -1.23 -6.72
C ASN A 84 3.54 -0.10 -7.06
N ALA A 85 3.93 1.16 -6.87
CA ALA A 85 3.12 2.32 -7.22
C ALA A 85 2.91 2.41 -8.74
N ALA A 86 3.99 2.21 -9.51
CA ALA A 86 3.93 2.17 -10.97
C ALA A 86 3.08 0.99 -11.48
N ASP A 87 3.17 -0.18 -10.85
CA ASP A 87 2.33 -1.35 -11.18
C ASP A 87 0.82 -1.10 -10.92
N LEU A 88 0.48 -0.08 -10.13
CA LEU A 88 -0.89 0.37 -9.81
C LEU A 88 -1.30 1.65 -10.55
N ASP A 89 -0.50 2.14 -11.49
CA ASP A 89 -0.71 3.40 -12.21
C ASP A 89 -0.87 4.64 -11.29
N LEU A 90 -0.20 4.64 -10.14
CA LEU A 90 -0.24 5.75 -9.17
C LEU A 90 0.90 6.76 -9.41
N PRO A 91 0.68 8.06 -9.10
CA PRO A 91 1.75 9.05 -9.14
C PRO A 91 2.83 8.74 -8.09
N VAL A 92 4.09 9.09 -8.42
CA VAL A 92 5.25 8.86 -7.54
C VAL A 92 5.96 10.19 -7.28
N GLY A 93 5.76 10.74 -6.08
CA GLY A 93 6.35 12.01 -5.64
C GLY A 93 7.42 11.90 -4.53
N PHE A 94 7.77 10.68 -4.11
CA PHE A 94 8.72 10.38 -3.02
C PHE A 94 9.92 9.56 -3.50
#